data_AF-A0A7X7ZHU8-F1
#
_entry.id   AF-A0A7X7ZHU8-F1
#
_cell.length_a   1.000
_cell.length_b   1.000
_cell.length_c   1.000
_cell.angle_alpha   90.00
_cell.angle_beta   90.00
_cell.angle_gamma   90.00
#
_symmetry.space_group_name_H-M   'P 1'
#
loop_
_entity.id
_entity.type
_entity.pdbx_description
1 polymer ?
#
loop_
_entity_poly.entity_id
_entity_poly.type
_entity_poly.pdbx_seq_one_letter_code
_entity_poly.pdbx_strand_id
1 'polypeptide(L)' 'ASQLTGFTLDDLRASGRKVLPLCPFTASYIASHPQYQDLVARN' A
#
# COMPACT_ATOMS: atom_id res chain seq x y z
N ALA A 1 9.65 10.23 0.64
CA ALA A 1 8.53 9.57 -0.05
C ALA A 1 8.07 8.29 0.67
N SER A 2 8.99 7.43 1.12
CA SER A 2 8.70 6.13 1.74
C SER A 2 7.88 6.22 3.04
N GLN A 3 8.22 7.15 3.95
CA GLN A 3 7.45 7.37 5.19
C GLN A 3 5.99 7.76 4.93
N LEU A 4 5.74 8.66 3.97
CA LEU A 4 4.38 9.07 3.61
C LEU A 4 3.59 7.90 3.01
N THR A 5 4.26 7.07 2.21
CA THR A 5 3.63 5.88 1.61
C THR A 5 3.25 4.87 2.68
N GLY A 6 4.14 4.57 3.62
CA GLY A 6 3.85 3.70 4.76
C GLY A 6 2.67 4.22 5.59
N PHE A 7 2.71 5.49 6.00
CA PHE A 7 1.63 6.10 6.78
C PHE A 7 0.27 6.03 6.05
N THR A 8 0.26 6.30 4.74
CA THR A 8 -0.96 6.22 3.95
C THR A 8 -1.49 4.79 3.87
N LEU A 9 -0.62 3.80 3.73
CA LEU A 9 -1.02 2.39 3.70
C LEU A 9 -1.58 1.93 5.05
N ASP A 10 -0.98 2.37 6.16
CA ASP A 10 -1.51 2.08 7.50
C ASP A 10 -2.88 2.74 7.74
N ASP A 11 -3.10 3.98 7.29
CA ASP A 11 -4.41 4.64 7.34
C ASP A 11 -5.46 3.88 6.50
N LEU A 12 -5.08 3.43 5.30
CA LEU A 12 -5.94 2.63 4.43
C LEU A 12 -6.32 1.30 5.10
N ARG A 13 -5.37 0.65 5.77
CA ARG A 13 -5.65 -0.55 6.58
C ARG A 13 -6.63 -0.27 7.71
N ALA A 14 -6.38 0.79 8.49
CA ALA A 14 -7.23 1.16 9.62
C ALA A 14 -8.67 1.49 9.18
N SER A 15 -8.82 2.05 7.99
CA SER A 15 -10.12 2.36 7.37
C SER A 15 -10.75 1.18 6.61
N GLY A 16 -10.12 -0.01 6.59
CA GLY A 16 -10.62 -1.19 5.89
C GLY A 16 -10.68 -1.04 4.37
N ARG A 17 -9.95 -0.06 3.82
CA ARG A 17 -9.91 0.23 2.39
C ARG A 17 -8.77 -0.52 1.71
N LYS A 18 -8.98 -0.85 0.43
CA LYS A 18 -7.94 -1.40 -0.43
C LYS A 18 -7.35 -0.32 -1.34
N VAL A 19 -6.13 -0.55 -1.80
CA VAL A 19 -5.37 0.35 -2.67
C VAL A 19 -5.08 -0.30 -4.01
N LEU A 20 -5.13 0.50 -5.08
CA LEU A 20 -4.60 0.15 -6.39
C LEU A 20 -3.25 0.88 -6.58
N PRO A 21 -2.11 0.19 -6.52
CA PRO A 21 -0.79 0.83 -6.63
C PRO A 21 -0.47 1.17 -8.09
N LEU A 22 -1.07 2.25 -8.61
CA LEU A 22 -0.84 2.73 -9.98
C LEU A 22 0.57 3.32 -10.17
N CYS A 23 1.16 3.84 -9.10
CA CYS A 23 2.51 4.39 -9.12
C CYS A 23 3.54 3.25 -8.96
N PRO A 24 4.56 3.14 -9.85
CA PRO A 24 5.58 2.10 -9.77
C PRO A 24 6.37 2.15 -8.46
N PHE A 25 6.56 3.33 -7.87
CA PHE A 25 7.21 3.45 -6.56
C PHE A 25 6.41 2.74 -5.46
N THR A 26 5.09 2.98 -5.40
CA THR A 26 4.22 2.37 -4.38
C THR A 26 4.10 0.86 -4.60
N ALA A 27 4.04 0.40 -5.86
CA ALA A 27 4.05 -1.02 -6.18
C ALA A 27 5.33 -1.71 -5.67
N SER A 28 6.52 -1.13 -5.95
CA SER A 28 7.79 -1.64 -5.44
C SER A 28 7.87 -1.56 -3.91
N TYR A 29 7.36 -0.50 -3.29
CA TYR A 29 7.32 -0.36 -1.84
C TYR A 29 6.51 -1.49 -1.19
N ILE A 30 5.32 -1.80 -1.72
CA ILE A 30 4.48 -2.91 -1.25
C ILE A 30 5.16 -4.26 -1.51
N ALA A 31 5.84 -4.44 -2.64
CA ALA A 31 6.58 -5.66 -2.93
C ALA A 31 7.71 -5.92 -1.91
N SER A 32 8.41 -4.86 -1.48
CA SER A 32 9.44 -4.95 -0.41
C SER A 32 8.86 -5.03 1.00
N HIS A 33 7.57 -4.75 1.18
CA HIS A 33 6.86 -4.78 2.47
C HIS A 33 5.63 -5.69 2.37
N PRO A 34 5.84 -7.02 2.43
CA PRO A 34 4.78 -8.01 2.20
C PRO A 34 3.58 -7.85 3.12
N GLN A 35 3.78 -7.24 4.30
CA GLN A 35 2.71 -6.94 5.23
C GLN A 35 1.60 -6.09 4.62
N TYR A 36 1.82 -5.34 3.52
CA TYR A 36 0.81 -4.51 2.85
C TYR A 36 0.13 -5.18 1.66
N GLN A 37 0.45 -6.43 1.34
CA GLN A 37 -0.13 -7.13 0.18
C GLN A 37 -1.64 -7.41 0.33
N ASP A 38 -2.13 -7.56 1.57
CA ASP A 38 -3.55 -7.66 1.92
C ASP A 38 -4.36 -6.42 1.51
N LEU A 39 -3.72 -5.25 1.48
CA LEU A 39 -4.34 -3.99 1.08
C LEU A 39 -4.47 -3.85 -0.42
N VAL A 40 -3.79 -4.65 -1.23
CA VAL A 40 -3.86 -4.53 -2.69
C VAL A 40 -5.22 -5.05 -3.18
N ALA A 41 -5.99 -4.18 -3.84
CA ALA A 41 -7.19 -4.59 -4.53
C ALA A 41 -6.79 -5.46 -5.73
N ARG A 42 -7.32 -6.69 -5.79
CA ARG A 42 -7.26 -7.52 -7.00
C ARG A 42 -8.47 -7.15 -7.85
N ASN A 43 -8.21 -6.76 -9.09
CA ASN A 43 -9.24 -6.55 -10.11
C ASN A 43 -9.86 -7.88 -10.53
#